data_AF-A0AAW2P9Y8-F1
#
_entry.id   AF-A0AAW2P9Y8-F1
#
_cell.length_a   1.000
_cell.length_b   1.000
_cell.length_c   1.000
_cell.angle_alpha   90.00
_cell.angle_beta   90.00
_cell.angle_gamma   90.00
#
_symmetry.space_group_name_H-M   'P 1'
#
loop_
_entity.id
_entity.type
_entity.pdbx_description
1 polymer ?
#
loop_
_entity_poly.entity_id
_entity_poly.type
_entity_poly.pdbx_seq_one_letter_code
_entity_poly.pdbx_strand_id
1 'polypeptide(L)'
;MVESKGQISSLQAVIAHVWRSIMRCRFAMNSGTQETTFEIPIGARQRLNPPLPEEYFGNSVFPGLVTLEAWKILENGLGWTAQQINKMVASANGPDKVKEFYMSWIKNPKFLQSDSLPTNHFVLINSPRFDVYGNDFGWGKPVAVRSGRSNSFDGRITICGGFEKGSLEIEACLFPETLSALVNDAEFMEFVKSDF
;
A
#
# COMPACT_ATOMS: atom_id res chain seq x y z
N MET A 1 -30.49 -2.71 -8.53
CA MET A 1 -29.02 -2.80 -8.65
C MET A 1 -28.48 -3.13 -7.27
N VAL A 2 -28.02 -4.36 -7.06
CA VAL A 2 -27.41 -4.77 -5.79
C VAL A 2 -25.93 -4.43 -5.90
N GLU A 3 -25.47 -3.40 -5.18
CA GLU A 3 -24.05 -3.19 -4.98
C GLU A 3 -23.48 -4.46 -4.34
N SER A 4 -22.58 -5.14 -5.05
CA SER A 4 -21.71 -6.13 -4.43
C SER A 4 -20.97 -5.43 -3.29
N LYS A 5 -21.35 -5.73 -2.04
CA LYS A 5 -20.56 -5.36 -0.85
C LYS A 5 -19.23 -6.09 -0.94
N GLY A 6 -18.27 -5.49 -1.66
CA GLY A 6 -16.92 -6.00 -1.76
C GLY A 6 -16.34 -6.13 -0.35
N GLN A 7 -16.03 -7.35 0.06
CA GLN A 7 -15.42 -7.60 1.36
C GLN A 7 -14.06 -6.88 1.41
N ILE A 8 -13.89 -6.00 2.39
CA ILE A 8 -12.62 -5.33 2.63
C ILE A 8 -11.63 -6.35 3.21
N SER A 9 -10.49 -6.52 2.56
CA SER A 9 -9.41 -7.37 3.08
C SER A 9 -8.65 -6.68 4.22
N SER A 10 -8.01 -7.45 5.10
CA SER A 10 -7.16 -6.90 6.17
C SER A 10 -6.07 -5.98 5.65
N LEU A 11 -5.45 -6.31 4.51
CA LEU A 11 -4.46 -5.45 3.86
C LEU A 11 -5.05 -4.09 3.47
N GLN A 12 -6.25 -4.06 2.90
CA GLN A 12 -6.93 -2.81 2.51
C GLN A 12 -7.32 -1.98 3.74
N ALA A 13 -7.78 -2.61 4.81
CA ALA A 13 -8.10 -1.93 6.06
C ALA A 13 -6.85 -1.29 6.69
N VAL A 14 -5.74 -2.03 6.75
CA VAL A 14 -4.48 -1.54 7.32
C VAL A 14 -3.87 -0.41 6.50
N ILE A 15 -3.82 -0.55 5.17
CA ILE A 15 -3.33 0.53 4.29
C ILE A 15 -4.21 1.78 4.43
N ALA A 16 -5.53 1.61 4.49
CA ALA A 16 -6.46 2.73 4.69
C ALA A 16 -6.23 3.43 6.03
N HIS A 17 -5.97 2.65 7.09
CA HIS A 17 -5.68 3.18 8.42
C HIS A 17 -4.37 3.97 8.46
N VAL A 18 -3.29 3.42 7.89
CA VAL A 18 -2.00 4.11 7.76
C VAL A 18 -2.15 5.39 6.95
N TRP A 19 -2.77 5.30 5.77
CA TRP A 19 -2.94 6.46 4.89
C TRP A 19 -3.75 7.57 5.55
N ARG A 20 -4.91 7.23 6.15
CA ARG A 20 -5.76 8.19 6.85
C ARG A 20 -5.04 8.84 8.03
N SER A 21 -4.29 8.07 8.80
CA SER A 21 -3.54 8.59 9.95
C SER A 21 -2.46 9.57 9.51
N ILE A 22 -1.72 9.26 8.45
CA ILE A 22 -0.74 10.20 7.87
C ILE A 22 -1.42 11.47 7.37
N MET A 23 -2.57 11.36 6.69
CA MET A 23 -3.34 12.53 6.25
C MET A 23 -3.81 13.37 7.44
N ARG A 24 -4.25 12.75 8.53
CA ARG A 24 -4.66 13.46 9.75
C ARG A 24 -3.48 14.23 10.33
N CYS A 25 -2.32 13.60 10.45
CA CYS A 25 -1.11 14.23 10.96
C CYS A 25 -0.62 15.40 10.09
N ARG A 26 -0.71 15.29 8.76
CA ARG A 26 -0.27 16.34 7.83
C ARG A 26 -1.24 17.52 7.73
N PHE A 27 -2.53 17.25 7.88
CA PHE A 27 -3.58 18.22 7.58
C PHE A 27 -4.44 18.62 8.78
N ALA A 28 -4.04 18.26 10.01
CA ALA A 28 -4.72 18.61 11.25
C ALA A 28 -5.07 20.11 11.37
N MET A 29 -4.30 20.99 10.71
CA MET A 29 -4.50 22.44 10.75
C MET A 29 -4.79 23.09 9.38
N ASN A 30 -4.78 22.34 8.27
CA ASN A 30 -4.89 22.89 6.92
C ASN A 30 -5.65 21.92 5.98
N SER A 31 -6.97 21.87 6.09
CA SER A 31 -7.84 21.07 5.22
C SER A 31 -8.05 21.72 3.84
N GLY A 32 -6.96 21.95 3.11
CA GLY A 32 -7.03 22.39 1.71
C GLY A 32 -7.54 21.29 0.77
N THR A 33 -7.79 21.65 -0.49
CA THR A 33 -8.18 20.73 -1.59
C THR A 33 -6.99 19.90 -2.10
N GLN A 34 -6.01 19.57 -1.24
CA GLN A 34 -4.83 18.83 -1.67
C GLN A 34 -5.22 17.39 -2.01
N GLU A 35 -4.82 16.96 -3.21
CA GLU A 35 -4.91 15.56 -3.61
C GLU A 35 -3.81 14.75 -2.91
N THR A 36 -4.13 13.50 -2.62
CA THR A 36 -3.20 12.48 -2.17
C THR A 36 -3.43 11.23 -2.98
N THR A 37 -2.35 10.52 -3.32
CA THR A 37 -2.42 9.29 -4.10
C THR A 37 -1.79 8.15 -3.32
N PHE A 38 -2.45 7.00 -3.27
CA PHE A 38 -1.87 5.75 -2.79
C PHE A 38 -1.73 4.78 -3.96
N GLU A 39 -0.48 4.42 -4.27
CA GLU A 39 -0.10 3.46 -5.28
C GLU A 39 0.09 2.08 -4.67
N ILE A 40 -0.62 1.10 -5.23
CA ILE A 40 -0.62 -0.30 -4.77
C ILE A 40 -0.20 -1.18 -5.95
N PRO A 41 0.95 -1.87 -5.86
CA PRO A 41 1.33 -2.85 -6.87
C PRO A 41 0.35 -4.04 -6.90
N ILE A 42 -0.21 -4.33 -8.08
CA ILE A 42 -1.16 -5.40 -8.30
C ILE A 42 -0.48 -6.53 -9.06
N GLY A 43 -0.45 -7.73 -8.47
CA GLY A 43 0.09 -8.92 -9.14
C GLY A 43 -0.76 -9.36 -10.33
N ALA A 44 -0.16 -9.47 -11.50
CA ALA A 44 -0.84 -9.85 -12.74
C ALA A 44 -0.90 -11.36 -12.99
N ARG A 45 -0.02 -12.18 -12.36
CA ARG A 45 0.11 -13.63 -12.63
C ARG A 45 -1.24 -14.37 -12.71
N GLN A 46 -2.03 -14.28 -11.65
CA GLN A 46 -3.34 -14.97 -11.52
C GLN A 46 -4.50 -14.23 -12.21
N ARG A 47 -4.25 -13.06 -12.81
CA ARG A 47 -5.27 -12.24 -13.49
C ARG A 47 -5.26 -12.45 -15.01
N LEU A 48 -4.23 -13.09 -15.54
CA LEU A 48 -4.11 -13.42 -16.95
C LEU A 48 -4.91 -14.68 -17.29
N ASN A 49 -5.21 -14.88 -18.58
CA ASN A 49 -5.87 -16.08 -19.09
C ASN A 49 -5.11 -16.60 -20.33
N PRO A 50 -4.38 -17.72 -20.24
CA PRO A 50 -4.16 -18.52 -19.02
C PRO A 50 -3.34 -17.76 -17.95
N PRO A 51 -3.46 -18.11 -16.66
CA PRO A 51 -2.62 -17.54 -15.62
C PRO A 51 -1.15 -17.89 -15.86
N LEU A 52 -0.24 -17.01 -15.41
CA LEU A 52 1.18 -17.34 -15.42
C LEU A 52 1.49 -18.43 -14.39
N PRO A 53 2.51 -19.28 -14.64
CA PRO A 53 2.99 -20.24 -13.66
C PRO A 53 3.34 -19.58 -12.33
N GLU A 54 3.17 -20.30 -11.23
CA GLU A 54 3.53 -19.82 -9.90
C GLU A 54 5.04 -19.51 -9.82
N GLU A 55 5.84 -20.31 -10.51
CA GLU A 55 7.29 -20.24 -10.61
C GLU A 55 7.78 -19.17 -11.61
N TYR A 56 6.89 -18.36 -12.19
CA TYR A 56 7.28 -17.30 -13.11
C TYR A 56 8.22 -16.29 -12.41
N PHE A 57 9.50 -16.38 -12.77
CA PHE A 57 10.61 -15.62 -12.17
C PHE A 57 10.61 -14.13 -12.55
N GLY A 58 9.95 -13.76 -13.64
CA GLY A 58 9.92 -12.39 -14.11
C GLY A 58 9.01 -11.46 -13.29
N ASN A 59 9.05 -10.18 -13.65
CA ASN A 59 8.14 -9.18 -13.09
C ASN A 59 6.75 -9.31 -13.74
N SER A 60 5.71 -9.40 -12.91
CA SER A 60 4.32 -9.45 -13.35
C SER A 60 3.45 -8.65 -12.38
N VAL A 61 3.67 -7.34 -12.38
CA VAL A 61 2.92 -6.38 -11.56
C VAL A 61 2.57 -5.14 -12.38
N PHE A 62 1.50 -4.46 -11.99
CA PHE A 62 1.12 -3.16 -12.53
C PHE A 62 0.56 -2.27 -11.40
N PRO A 63 0.67 -0.95 -11.49
CA PRO A 63 0.24 -0.05 -10.45
C PRO A 63 -1.29 0.11 -10.44
N GLY A 64 -1.87 0.05 -9.26
CA GLY A 64 -3.22 0.54 -8.97
C GLY A 64 -3.13 1.86 -8.22
N LEU A 65 -3.73 2.92 -8.76
CA LEU A 65 -3.68 4.26 -8.17
C LEU A 65 -5.03 4.62 -7.54
N VAL A 66 -5.00 5.08 -6.30
CA VAL A 66 -6.17 5.66 -5.61
C VAL A 66 -5.84 7.11 -5.31
N THR A 67 -6.43 8.04 -6.06
CA THR A 67 -6.26 9.49 -5.85
C THR A 67 -7.52 10.07 -5.24
N LEU A 68 -7.38 10.74 -4.10
CA LEU A 68 -8.48 11.32 -3.34
C LEU A 68 -8.08 12.70 -2.82
N GLU A 69 -9.06 13.54 -2.54
CA GLU A 69 -8.82 14.75 -1.77
C GLU A 69 -8.61 14.40 -0.29
N ALA A 70 -7.58 14.96 0.34
CA ALA A 70 -7.20 14.62 1.70
C ALA A 70 -8.34 14.80 2.70
N TRP A 71 -9.13 15.87 2.56
CA TRP A 71 -10.27 16.13 3.46
C TRP A 71 -11.36 15.04 3.38
N LYS A 72 -11.59 14.43 2.20
CA LYS A 72 -12.56 13.34 2.05
C LYS A 72 -12.14 12.09 2.84
N ILE A 73 -10.83 11.80 2.88
CA ILE A 73 -10.28 10.70 3.69
C ILE A 73 -10.53 10.94 5.19
N LEU A 74 -10.40 12.19 5.64
CA LEU A 74 -10.59 12.54 7.05
C LEU A 74 -12.07 12.50 7.45
N GLU A 75 -12.93 13.08 6.62
CA GLU A 75 -14.38 13.21 6.86
C GLU A 75 -15.12 11.86 6.79
N ASN A 76 -14.83 11.03 5.78
CA ASN A 76 -15.63 9.82 5.52
C ASN A 76 -15.15 8.58 6.31
N GLY A 77 -14.03 8.69 7.02
CA GLY A 77 -13.54 7.64 7.93
C GLY A 77 -12.91 6.42 7.26
N LEU A 78 -12.40 5.51 8.10
CA LEU A 78 -11.60 4.34 7.70
C LEU A 78 -12.31 3.42 6.70
N GLY A 79 -13.57 3.08 6.97
CA GLY A 79 -14.34 2.15 6.14
C GLY A 79 -14.52 2.65 4.71
N TRP A 80 -14.76 3.96 4.55
CA TRP A 80 -14.87 4.59 3.23
C TRP A 80 -13.53 4.60 2.50
N THR A 81 -12.44 4.97 3.18
CA THR A 81 -11.09 4.94 2.58
C THR A 81 -10.72 3.54 2.10
N ALA A 82 -10.97 2.52 2.93
CA ALA A 82 -10.73 1.14 2.55
C ALA A 82 -11.62 0.69 1.37
N GLN A 83 -12.84 1.19 1.28
CA GLN A 83 -13.73 0.93 0.16
C GLN A 83 -13.22 1.53 -1.16
N GLN A 84 -12.61 2.72 -1.14
CA GLN A 84 -12.00 3.30 -2.35
C GLN A 84 -10.85 2.42 -2.87
N ILE A 85 -10.00 1.94 -1.95
CA ILE A 85 -8.95 0.99 -2.28
C ILE A 85 -9.54 -0.31 -2.85
N ASN A 86 -10.60 -0.83 -2.24
CA ASN A 86 -11.26 -2.04 -2.70
C ASN A 86 -11.84 -1.91 -4.11
N LYS A 87 -12.53 -0.80 -4.39
CA LYS A 87 -13.09 -0.49 -5.73
C LYS A 87 -11.97 -0.45 -6.78
N MET A 88 -10.85 0.20 -6.48
CA MET A 88 -9.69 0.25 -7.38
C MET A 88 -9.16 -1.17 -7.65
N VAL A 89 -8.88 -1.97 -6.61
CA VAL A 89 -8.35 -3.34 -6.77
C VAL A 89 -9.32 -4.24 -7.54
N ALA A 90 -10.63 -4.12 -7.31
CA ALA A 90 -11.65 -4.86 -8.03
C ALA A 90 -11.72 -4.45 -9.51
N SER A 91 -11.58 -3.15 -9.81
CA SER A 91 -11.58 -2.62 -11.18
C SER A 91 -10.37 -3.05 -12.01
N ALA A 92 -9.27 -3.42 -11.35
CA ALA A 92 -8.04 -3.91 -11.95
C ALA A 92 -8.06 -5.43 -12.21
N ASN A 93 -9.19 -6.11 -12.01
CA ASN A 93 -9.27 -7.55 -12.19
C ASN A 93 -9.53 -7.97 -13.64
N GLY A 94 -8.98 -9.13 -14.01
CA GLY A 94 -9.21 -9.76 -15.32
C GLY A 94 -8.10 -9.48 -16.36
N PRO A 95 -8.00 -10.35 -17.38
CA PRO A 95 -6.87 -10.35 -18.32
C PRO A 95 -6.84 -9.11 -19.21
N ASP A 96 -8.02 -8.57 -19.56
CA ASP A 96 -8.12 -7.39 -20.40
C ASP A 96 -7.53 -6.15 -19.74
N LYS A 97 -7.71 -6.00 -18.42
CA LYS A 97 -7.15 -4.88 -17.65
C LYS A 97 -5.63 -4.94 -17.56
N VAL A 98 -5.10 -6.14 -17.34
CA VAL A 98 -3.65 -6.37 -17.35
C VAL A 98 -3.07 -6.05 -18.73
N LYS A 99 -3.72 -6.52 -19.81
CA LYS A 99 -3.28 -6.30 -21.18
C LYS A 99 -3.39 -4.82 -21.59
N GLU A 100 -4.49 -4.15 -21.23
CA GLU A 100 -4.71 -2.72 -21.45
C GLU A 100 -3.56 -1.91 -20.84
N PHE A 101 -3.23 -2.17 -19.58
CA PHE A 101 -2.11 -1.52 -18.90
C PHE A 101 -0.79 -1.74 -19.63
N TYR A 102 -0.38 -2.99 -19.85
CA TYR A 102 0.92 -3.27 -20.47
C TYR A 102 1.02 -2.70 -21.89
N MET A 103 -0.05 -2.76 -22.68
CA MET A 103 -0.07 -2.17 -24.02
C MET A 103 0.03 -0.64 -23.97
N SER A 104 -0.61 0.00 -22.99
CA SER A 104 -0.47 1.46 -22.78
C SER A 104 0.95 1.83 -22.36
N TRP A 105 1.57 1.03 -21.49
CA TRP A 105 2.91 1.27 -20.97
C TRP A 105 3.98 1.07 -22.06
N ILE A 106 3.83 0.04 -22.92
CA ILE A 106 4.72 -0.16 -24.08
C ILE A 106 4.66 1.03 -25.04
N LYS A 107 3.48 1.61 -25.26
CA LYS A 107 3.31 2.78 -26.14
C LYS A 107 3.88 4.06 -25.55
N ASN A 108 3.79 4.24 -24.24
CA ASN A 108 4.24 5.44 -23.54
C ASN A 108 4.79 5.08 -22.15
N PRO A 109 6.04 4.59 -22.08
CA PRO A 109 6.62 4.15 -20.82
C PRO A 109 6.85 5.36 -19.91
N LYS A 110 6.24 5.30 -18.73
CA LYS A 110 6.45 6.27 -17.66
C LYS A 110 7.33 5.65 -16.60
N PHE A 111 8.43 6.31 -16.29
CA PHE A 111 9.33 5.95 -15.21
C PHE A 111 9.10 6.91 -14.04
N LEU A 112 8.84 6.38 -12.85
CA LEU A 112 8.82 7.20 -11.65
C LEU A 112 10.22 7.71 -11.37
N GLN A 113 10.40 9.02 -11.34
CA GLN A 113 11.59 9.66 -10.78
C GLN A 113 11.27 10.16 -9.38
N SER A 114 12.16 9.88 -8.41
CA SER A 114 12.02 10.32 -7.00
C SER A 114 11.61 11.79 -6.88
N ASP A 115 12.23 12.65 -7.69
CA ASP A 115 12.08 14.11 -7.61
C ASP A 115 10.81 14.62 -8.33
N SER A 116 10.02 13.70 -8.91
CA SER A 116 8.80 14.00 -9.68
C SER A 116 7.51 13.58 -8.97
N LEU A 117 7.61 12.99 -7.78
CA LEU A 117 6.44 12.56 -7.03
C LEU A 117 5.67 13.77 -6.48
N PRO A 118 4.35 13.85 -6.68
CA PRO A 118 3.53 14.86 -6.04
C PRO A 118 3.65 14.79 -4.51
N THR A 119 3.48 15.94 -3.85
CA THR A 119 3.29 15.99 -2.40
C THR A 119 2.14 15.05 -2.01
N ASN A 120 2.34 14.19 -1.00
CA ASN A 120 1.37 13.18 -0.54
C ASN A 120 1.10 12.01 -1.51
N HIS A 121 2.14 11.57 -2.23
CA HIS A 121 2.14 10.30 -2.96
C HIS A 121 2.71 9.19 -2.08
N PHE A 122 1.96 8.10 -1.92
CA PHE A 122 2.34 6.94 -1.12
C PHE A 122 2.48 5.72 -2.01
N VAL A 123 3.48 4.88 -1.73
CA VAL A 123 3.71 3.65 -2.49
C VAL A 123 3.78 2.47 -1.53
N LEU A 124 2.92 1.49 -1.74
CA LEU A 124 3.00 0.21 -1.04
C LEU A 124 4.18 -0.59 -1.59
N ILE A 125 5.05 -1.03 -0.69
CA ILE A 125 6.11 -1.98 -0.98
C ILE A 125 5.77 -3.29 -0.27
N ASN A 126 5.98 -4.41 -0.97
CA ASN A 126 5.81 -5.76 -0.43
C ASN A 126 4.34 -6.15 -0.16
N SER A 127 4.09 -7.38 0.32
CA SER A 127 2.77 -7.92 0.62
C SER A 127 2.83 -8.91 1.77
N PRO A 128 1.80 -8.98 2.65
CA PRO A 128 1.70 -10.02 3.68
C PRO A 128 1.59 -11.45 3.13
N ARG A 129 1.38 -11.61 1.83
CA ARG A 129 1.31 -12.92 1.17
C ARG A 129 2.68 -13.55 0.95
N PHE A 130 3.75 -12.77 1.01
CA PHE A 130 5.10 -13.30 0.87
C PHE A 130 5.58 -13.79 2.23
N ASP A 131 5.91 -15.07 2.30
CA ASP A 131 6.37 -15.70 3.53
C ASP A 131 7.83 -15.33 3.82
N VAL A 132 8.00 -14.15 4.42
CA VAL A 132 9.33 -13.62 4.75
C VAL A 132 9.98 -14.38 5.91
N TYR A 133 9.18 -14.96 6.82
CA TYR A 133 9.64 -15.70 8.01
C TYR A 133 9.74 -17.22 7.81
N GLY A 134 9.27 -17.76 6.67
CA GLY A 134 9.37 -19.17 6.32
C GLY A 134 10.73 -19.61 5.77
N ASN A 135 11.63 -18.66 5.50
CA ASN A 135 12.96 -18.95 4.95
C ASN A 135 13.92 -19.43 6.05
N ASP A 136 14.13 -20.74 6.16
CA ASP A 136 15.11 -21.36 7.06
C ASP A 136 16.25 -22.00 6.25
N PHE A 137 17.46 -21.47 6.43
CA PHE A 137 18.68 -21.95 5.77
C PHE A 137 19.47 -22.98 6.61
N GLY A 138 18.89 -23.49 7.70
CA GLY A 138 19.51 -24.44 8.63
C GLY A 138 19.88 -23.82 9.99
N TRP A 139 19.56 -22.55 10.22
CA TRP A 139 19.82 -21.83 11.47
C TRP A 139 18.55 -21.46 12.23
N GLY A 140 17.39 -21.92 11.75
CA GLY A 140 16.09 -21.54 12.28
C GLY A 140 15.48 -20.34 11.53
N LYS A 141 14.26 -19.99 11.94
CA LYS A 141 13.49 -18.90 11.33
C LYS A 141 14.16 -17.53 11.53
N PRO A 142 13.94 -16.57 10.61
CA PRO A 142 14.42 -15.21 10.79
C PRO A 142 13.89 -14.59 12.09
N VAL A 143 14.76 -13.86 12.80
CA VAL A 143 14.39 -13.13 14.03
C VAL A 143 13.70 -11.80 13.73
N ALA A 144 13.98 -11.20 12.58
CA ALA A 144 13.37 -9.96 12.10
C ALA A 144 13.56 -9.84 10.58
N VAL A 145 12.62 -9.15 9.92
CA VAL A 145 12.72 -8.78 8.50
C VAL A 145 12.69 -7.27 8.39
N ARG A 146 13.73 -6.68 7.80
CA ARG A 146 13.86 -5.22 7.65
C ARG A 146 14.25 -4.88 6.22
N SER A 147 13.80 -3.73 5.74
CA SER A 147 14.22 -3.26 4.43
C SER A 147 15.50 -2.42 4.54
N GLY A 148 16.28 -2.37 3.46
CA GLY A 148 17.52 -1.60 3.42
C GLY A 148 17.27 -0.09 3.30
N ARG A 149 18.28 0.75 3.59
CA ARG A 149 18.19 2.22 3.50
C ARG A 149 18.00 2.77 2.08
N SER A 150 18.41 2.03 1.05
CA SER A 150 18.30 2.46 -0.34
C SER A 150 16.84 2.68 -0.76
N ASN A 151 16.58 3.66 -1.64
CA ASN A 151 15.25 3.98 -2.16
C ASN A 151 14.23 4.40 -1.08
N SER A 152 14.71 5.01 0.01
CA SER A 152 13.86 5.64 1.02
C SER A 152 13.39 7.01 0.54
N PHE A 153 12.08 7.24 0.53
CA PHE A 153 11.46 8.53 0.19
C PHE A 153 10.20 8.72 1.04
N ASP A 154 9.77 9.98 1.20
CA ASP A 154 8.54 10.30 1.92
C ASP A 154 7.32 9.63 1.26
N GLY A 155 6.59 8.81 2.01
CA GLY A 155 5.43 8.07 1.54
C GLY A 155 5.69 6.63 1.12
N ARG A 156 6.92 6.12 1.26
CA ARG A 156 7.20 4.69 1.11
C ARG A 156 6.66 3.90 2.31
N ILE A 157 5.72 2.99 2.06
CA ILE A 157 5.11 2.13 3.07
C ILE A 157 5.42 0.67 2.74
N THR A 158 6.31 0.03 3.49
CA THR A 158 6.61 -1.41 3.33
C THR A 158 5.74 -2.22 4.28
N ILE A 159 5.16 -3.32 3.80
CA ILE A 159 4.33 -4.21 4.62
C ILE A 159 4.69 -5.69 4.43
N CYS A 160 4.72 -6.45 5.51
CA CYS A 160 4.86 -7.91 5.47
C CYS A 160 4.06 -8.59 6.57
N GLY A 161 3.97 -9.92 6.52
CA GLY A 161 3.45 -10.69 7.65
C GLY A 161 4.37 -10.53 8.85
N GLY A 162 3.81 -10.25 10.02
CA GLY A 162 4.60 -10.12 11.24
C GLY A 162 4.99 -11.47 11.82
N PHE A 163 5.89 -11.45 12.81
CA PHE A 163 6.40 -12.66 13.46
C PHE A 163 5.29 -13.51 14.11
N GLU A 164 4.29 -12.87 14.73
CA GLU A 164 3.15 -13.56 15.32
C GLU A 164 2.08 -13.86 14.27
N LYS A 165 1.42 -15.02 14.39
CA LYS A 165 0.36 -15.41 13.46
C LYS A 165 -0.77 -14.38 13.44
N GLY A 166 -1.05 -13.82 12.27
CA GLY A 166 -2.10 -12.82 12.07
C GLY A 166 -1.65 -11.38 12.32
N SER A 167 -0.41 -11.16 12.77
CA SER A 167 0.20 -9.84 12.88
C SER A 167 0.75 -9.36 11.54
N LEU A 168 0.98 -8.04 11.45
CA LEU A 168 1.58 -7.38 10.29
C LEU A 168 2.69 -6.46 10.78
N GLU A 169 3.79 -6.42 10.05
CA GLU A 169 4.87 -5.46 10.27
C GLU A 169 4.85 -4.41 9.17
N ILE A 170 4.95 -3.15 9.58
CA ILE A 170 4.90 -1.98 8.69
C ILE A 170 6.13 -1.13 8.93
N GLU A 171 6.84 -0.80 7.85
CA GLU A 171 7.92 0.18 7.86
C GLU A 171 7.46 1.39 7.04
N ALA A 172 7.34 2.55 7.67
CA ALA A 172 6.92 3.78 7.03
C ALA A 172 8.09 4.78 6.96
N CYS A 173 8.47 5.17 5.74
CA CYS A 173 9.43 6.26 5.53
C CYS A 173 8.66 7.56 5.31
N LEU A 174 8.76 8.47 6.27
CA LEU A 174 8.03 9.73 6.29
C LEU A 174 8.96 10.85 6.74
N PHE A 175 8.63 12.10 6.40
CA PHE A 175 9.33 13.24 6.98
C PHE A 175 9.23 13.25 8.52
N PRO A 176 10.29 13.70 9.22
CA PRO A 176 10.36 13.65 10.69
C PRO A 176 9.16 14.27 11.40
N GLU A 177 8.62 15.36 10.87
CA GLU A 177 7.45 16.06 11.42
C GLU A 177 6.20 15.20 11.34
N THR A 178 6.00 14.50 10.21
CA THR A 178 4.89 13.57 10.03
C THR A 178 5.04 12.36 10.95
N LEU A 179 6.25 11.80 11.06
CA LEU A 179 6.50 10.65 11.91
C LEU A 179 6.28 10.99 13.39
N SER A 180 6.79 12.14 13.84
CA SER A 180 6.57 12.64 15.20
C SER A 180 5.09 12.85 15.51
N ALA A 181 4.33 13.45 14.58
CA ALA A 181 2.89 13.60 14.73
C ALA A 181 2.16 12.24 14.79
N LEU A 182 2.61 11.24 14.01
CA LEU A 182 1.99 9.92 13.95
C LEU A 182 2.19 9.12 15.24
N VAL A 183 3.38 9.19 15.86
CA VAL A 183 3.66 8.54 17.15
C VAL A 183 2.82 9.14 18.30
N ASN A 184 2.43 10.41 18.16
CA ASN A 184 1.56 11.09 19.13
C ASN A 184 0.05 10.97 18.79
N ASP A 185 -0.30 10.30 17.71
CA ASP A 185 -1.68 10.17 17.26
C ASP A 185 -2.38 9.00 17.96
N ALA A 186 -3.31 9.30 18.87
CA ALA A 186 -3.95 8.30 19.72
C ALA A 186 -4.78 7.26 18.91
N GLU A 187 -5.41 7.67 17.81
CA GLU A 187 -6.21 6.76 16.97
C GLU A 187 -5.31 5.77 16.21
N PHE A 188 -4.14 6.22 15.77
CA PHE A 188 -3.14 5.36 15.14
C PHE A 188 -2.50 4.39 16.15
N MET A 189 -2.09 4.90 17.31
CA MET A 189 -1.41 4.11 18.34
C MET A 189 -2.33 3.11 19.04
N GLU A 190 -3.66 3.24 18.93
CA GLU A 190 -4.62 2.23 19.42
C GLU A 190 -4.37 0.83 18.80
N PHE A 191 -3.92 0.79 17.54
CA PHE A 191 -3.74 -0.45 16.78
C PHE A 191 -2.28 -0.78 16.47
N VAL A 192 -1.33 0.07 16.90
CA VAL A 192 0.08 -0.02 16.54
C VAL A 192 0.93 -0.15 17.80
N LYS A 193 1.69 -1.24 17.89
CA LYS A 193 2.79 -1.36 18.85
C LYS A 193 4.06 -0.86 18.17
N SER A 194 4.69 0.15 18.75
CA SER A 194 5.95 0.69 18.25
C SER A 194 7.12 0.09 19.01
N ASP A 195 8.06 -0.52 18.30
CA ASP A 195 9.37 -0.88 18.84
C ASP A 195 10.32 0.31 18.62
N PHE A 196 10.23 1.34 19.48
CA PHE A 196 11.22 2.42 19.55
C PHE A 196 12.06 2.28 20.81
#